data_AF-A0A9P3EXF3-F1
#
_entry.id   AF-A0A9P3EXF3-F1
#
_cell.length_a   1.000
_cell.length_b   1.000
_cell.length_c   1.000
_cell.angle_alpha   90.00
_cell.angle_beta   90.00
_cell.angle_gamma   90.00
#
_symmetry.space_group_name_H-M   'P 1'
#
loop_
_entity.id
_entity.type
_entity.pdbx_description
1 polymer ?
#
loop_
_entity_poly.entity_id
_entity_poly.type
_entity_poly.pdbx_seq_one_letter_code
_entity_poly.pdbx_strand_id
1 'polypeptide(L)'
;MHRQSVARLTRQCQGLPLVELPPPYLAPSLHFSLIRSPVQCSSFSSTAVVAGRGRDLNKTRGVSAIHRTGPRFKLGVSKYPLPKPVSPAAIEKREATPDHGLWGFFPRDRSALSTPEYDIAHGRSWSIQELREKSWEDLHCLWWVCVKERNRIATSNLERQRLKAGYGEWEASERDRTIRITQNGIKHVLRERWYAWEDAKRLYKNGYRPQDEDNQE
;
A
#
# COMPACT_ATOMS: atom_id res chain seq x y z
N MET A 1 -49.43 21.89 3.54
CA MET A 1 -49.92 22.23 2.19
C MET A 1 -50.99 21.24 1.79
N HIS A 2 -52.24 21.68 1.81
CA HIS A 2 -53.41 20.93 1.36
C HIS A 2 -53.28 20.60 -0.13
N ARG A 3 -53.32 19.33 -0.49
CA ARG A 3 -53.57 18.93 -1.88
C ARG A 3 -55.06 18.79 -2.06
N GLN A 4 -55.64 19.79 -2.72
CA GLN A 4 -56.99 19.78 -3.21
C GLN A 4 -57.15 18.66 -4.26
N SER A 5 -58.28 18.00 -4.15
CA SER A 5 -58.79 16.93 -4.98
C SER A 5 -59.00 17.39 -6.42
N VAL A 6 -58.28 16.78 -7.37
CA VAL A 6 -58.59 16.89 -8.80
C VAL A 6 -59.48 15.70 -9.16
N ALA A 7 -60.78 15.87 -8.97
CA ALA A 7 -61.80 15.04 -9.58
C ALA A 7 -62.62 15.93 -10.50
N ARG A 8 -62.37 15.85 -11.82
CA ARG A 8 -63.34 16.09 -12.91
C ARG A 8 -62.63 16.16 -14.25
N LEU A 9 -63.04 15.23 -15.11
CA LEU A 9 -63.12 15.23 -16.58
C LEU A 9 -63.20 13.74 -16.89
N THR A 10 -64.38 13.14 -17.04
CA THR A 10 -65.13 13.22 -18.29
C THR A 10 -66.60 12.90 -18.06
N ARG A 11 -67.46 13.91 -18.23
CA ARG A 11 -68.88 13.73 -18.60
C ARG A 11 -69.05 14.54 -19.87
N GLN A 12 -68.99 13.87 -21.02
CA GLN A 12 -69.55 14.29 -22.30
C GLN A 12 -68.97 13.35 -23.36
N CYS A 13 -69.65 12.23 -23.57
CA CYS A 13 -69.82 11.58 -24.87
C CYS A 13 -70.97 10.58 -24.66
N GLN A 14 -72.16 11.01 -25.03
CA GLN A 14 -73.26 10.10 -25.35
C GLN A 14 -72.79 9.19 -26.49
N GLY A 15 -72.88 7.88 -26.27
CA GLY A 15 -73.00 6.83 -27.29
C GLY A 15 -71.82 6.65 -28.25
N LEU A 16 -71.28 5.44 -28.32
CA LEU A 16 -70.91 4.69 -29.54
C LEU A 16 -70.31 3.31 -29.11
N PRO A 17 -70.32 2.30 -30.00
CA PRO A 17 -71.02 1.02 -29.84
C PRO A 17 -70.29 0.01 -28.94
N LEU A 18 -70.90 -1.15 -28.76
CA LEU A 18 -70.31 -2.37 -28.19
C LEU A 18 -68.99 -2.73 -28.93
N VAL A 19 -67.87 -2.18 -28.49
CA VAL A 19 -66.53 -2.61 -28.91
C VAL A 19 -66.24 -3.88 -28.11
N GLU A 20 -66.19 -5.03 -28.79
CA GLU A 20 -65.72 -6.27 -28.18
C GLU A 20 -64.30 -6.06 -27.65
N LEU A 21 -64.16 -6.02 -26.33
CA LEU A 21 -62.84 -6.05 -25.71
C LEU A 21 -62.19 -7.41 -26.03
N PRO A 22 -60.89 -7.46 -26.37
CA PRO A 22 -60.20 -8.71 -26.61
C PRO A 22 -60.25 -9.59 -25.35
N PRO A 23 -60.18 -10.94 -25.47
CA PRO A 23 -60.37 -11.83 -24.33
C PRO A 23 -59.47 -11.47 -23.13
N PRO A 24 -59.91 -11.69 -21.88
CA PRO A 24 -59.24 -11.20 -20.68
C PRO A 24 -57.80 -11.70 -20.49
N TYR A 25 -57.43 -12.80 -21.14
CA TYR A 25 -56.06 -13.33 -21.14
C TYR A 25 -55.10 -12.60 -22.08
N LEU A 26 -55.60 -11.86 -23.09
CA LEU A 26 -54.78 -11.06 -24.00
C LEU A 26 -54.54 -9.63 -23.48
N ALA A 27 -55.50 -9.04 -22.76
CA ALA A 27 -55.36 -7.69 -22.20
C ALA A 27 -56.08 -7.53 -20.83
N PRO A 28 -55.50 -8.07 -19.74
CA PRO A 28 -56.12 -8.07 -18.42
C PRO A 28 -56.25 -6.66 -17.79
N SER A 29 -55.44 -5.69 -18.21
CA SER A 29 -55.48 -4.30 -17.73
C SER A 29 -56.69 -3.49 -18.20
N LEU A 30 -57.35 -3.94 -19.28
CA LEU A 30 -58.55 -3.29 -19.83
C LEU A 30 -59.85 -3.82 -19.20
N HIS A 31 -59.75 -4.93 -18.44
CA HIS A 31 -60.87 -5.55 -17.74
C HIS A 31 -60.97 -5.02 -16.31
N PHE A 32 -61.52 -3.82 -16.17
CA PHE A 32 -61.83 -3.24 -14.86
C PHE A 32 -63.04 -3.98 -14.24
N SER A 33 -62.77 -4.99 -13.42
CA SER A 33 -63.83 -5.73 -12.72
C SER A 33 -64.44 -4.84 -11.63
N LEU A 34 -65.72 -4.48 -11.78
CA LEU A 34 -66.48 -3.64 -10.84
C LEU A 34 -66.60 -4.21 -9.40
N ILE A 35 -66.11 -5.43 -9.15
CA ILE A 35 -66.25 -6.15 -7.86
C ILE A 35 -64.87 -6.41 -7.20
N ARG A 36 -63.75 -5.95 -7.77
CA ARG A 36 -62.44 -6.14 -7.14
C ARG A 36 -62.21 -5.06 -6.08
N SER A 37 -62.07 -5.46 -4.81
CA SER A 37 -61.54 -4.55 -3.78
C SER A 37 -60.19 -4.00 -4.25
N PRO A 38 -59.87 -2.72 -4.02
CA PRO A 38 -58.58 -2.18 -4.42
C PRO A 38 -57.51 -3.01 -3.71
N VAL A 39 -56.64 -3.64 -4.49
CA VAL A 39 -55.41 -4.24 -3.96
C VAL A 39 -54.76 -3.15 -3.14
N GLN A 40 -54.73 -3.37 -1.83
CA GLN A 40 -54.19 -2.44 -0.86
C GLN A 40 -52.70 -2.35 -1.13
N CYS A 41 -52.31 -1.39 -1.97
CA CYS A 41 -50.92 -0.95 -2.11
C CYS A 41 -50.55 -0.30 -0.79
N SER A 42 -50.28 -1.12 0.24
CA SER A 42 -49.75 -0.60 1.50
C SER A 42 -48.39 0.01 1.19
N SER A 43 -48.28 1.31 1.44
CA SER A 43 -46.99 1.99 1.49
C SER A 43 -46.14 1.27 2.53
N PHE A 44 -45.13 0.52 2.07
CA PHE A 44 -44.15 -0.12 2.93
C PHE A 44 -43.53 0.94 3.84
N SER A 45 -43.94 0.94 5.11
CA SER A 45 -43.40 1.82 6.15
C SER A 45 -42.84 0.92 7.24
N SER A 46 -41.52 0.93 7.39
CA SER A 46 -40.80 0.15 8.40
C SER A 46 -40.87 0.75 9.80
N THR A 47 -41.74 1.73 10.03
CA THR A 47 -41.95 2.37 11.35
C THR A 47 -43.32 2.00 11.90
N ALA A 48 -43.33 1.24 13.00
CA ALA A 48 -44.55 0.83 13.70
C ALA A 48 -45.37 2.04 14.17
N VAL A 49 -46.70 1.96 13.98
CA VAL A 49 -47.71 2.99 14.30
C VAL A 49 -47.76 3.36 15.80
N VAL A 50 -47.04 2.62 16.66
CA VAL A 50 -46.94 2.80 18.12
C VAL A 50 -45.83 3.78 18.54
N ALA A 51 -45.06 4.36 17.61
CA ALA A 51 -44.08 5.41 17.95
C ALA A 51 -44.71 6.79 18.27
N GLY A 52 -46.02 6.84 18.51
CA GLY A 52 -46.80 8.07 18.71
C GLY A 52 -46.60 8.79 20.06
N ARG A 53 -45.79 8.27 20.98
CA ARG A 53 -45.44 8.97 22.24
C ARG A 53 -44.00 8.68 22.68
N GLY A 54 -43.01 9.07 21.88
CA GLY A 54 -41.62 8.89 22.24
C GLY A 54 -40.66 9.64 21.33
N ARG A 55 -39.57 10.14 21.93
CA ARG A 55 -38.40 10.67 21.21
C ARG A 55 -37.92 9.62 20.19
N ASP A 56 -37.57 10.05 18.98
CA ASP A 56 -36.98 9.13 17.99
C ASP A 56 -35.68 8.52 18.54
N LEU A 57 -35.65 7.20 18.64
CA LEU A 57 -34.52 6.45 19.20
C LEU A 57 -33.35 6.35 18.21
N ASN A 58 -33.61 6.51 16.91
CA ASN A 58 -32.57 6.46 15.91
C ASN A 58 -31.94 7.85 15.70
N LYS A 59 -30.80 8.07 16.38
CA LYS A 59 -30.06 9.33 16.37
C LYS A 59 -29.49 9.72 15.00
N THR A 60 -29.19 8.75 14.14
CA THR A 60 -28.55 8.95 12.82
C THR A 60 -29.52 8.73 11.65
N ARG A 61 -30.82 8.56 11.90
CA ARG A 61 -31.83 8.41 10.86
C ARG A 61 -31.74 9.59 9.87
N GLY A 62 -31.60 9.26 8.58
CA GLY A 62 -31.53 10.23 7.49
C GLY A 62 -30.17 10.96 7.38
N VAL A 63 -29.16 10.58 8.15
CA VAL A 63 -27.83 11.22 8.13
C VAL A 63 -26.83 10.32 7.40
N SER A 64 -26.25 10.81 6.31
CA SER A 64 -25.17 10.13 5.59
C SER A 64 -24.17 11.14 5.03
N ALA A 65 -22.89 10.86 5.25
CA ALA A 65 -21.79 11.70 4.78
C ALA A 65 -21.58 11.58 3.25
N ILE A 66 -21.68 10.36 2.72
CA ILE A 66 -21.47 10.06 1.29
C ILE A 66 -22.51 10.80 0.43
N HIS A 67 -23.79 10.79 0.82
CA HIS A 67 -24.86 11.48 0.09
C HIS A 67 -25.07 12.93 0.55
N ARG A 68 -24.18 13.46 1.40
CA ARG A 68 -24.20 14.86 1.86
C ARG A 68 -25.56 15.30 2.43
N THR A 69 -26.27 14.43 3.14
CA THR A 69 -27.61 14.76 3.67
C THR A 69 -27.60 15.78 4.81
N GLY A 70 -26.41 16.01 5.41
CA GLY A 70 -26.21 17.01 6.45
C GLY A 70 -26.66 16.53 7.83
N PRO A 71 -26.45 17.36 8.87
CA PRO A 71 -26.85 17.02 10.23
C PRO A 71 -28.38 17.00 10.36
N ARG A 72 -28.89 16.04 11.13
CA ARG A 72 -30.33 15.86 11.37
C ARG A 72 -31.00 17.08 12.01
N PHE A 73 -30.29 17.78 12.89
CA PHE A 73 -30.77 18.96 13.58
C PHE A 73 -29.84 20.14 13.31
N LYS A 74 -30.38 21.36 13.34
CA LYS A 74 -29.59 22.59 13.21
C LYS A 74 -28.74 22.78 14.46
N LEU A 75 -27.42 22.59 14.32
CA LEU A 75 -26.45 22.77 15.40
C LEU A 75 -26.17 24.27 15.61
N GLY A 76 -25.77 24.68 16.83
CA GLY A 76 -25.41 26.09 17.09
C GLY A 76 -24.27 26.61 16.20
N VAL A 77 -23.33 25.73 15.84
CA VAL A 77 -22.21 26.03 14.93
C VAL A 77 -22.62 26.09 13.46
N SER A 78 -23.84 25.69 13.09
CA SER A 78 -24.32 25.76 11.70
C SER A 78 -24.50 27.20 11.20
N LYS A 79 -24.33 28.20 12.08
CA LYS A 79 -24.33 29.63 11.74
C LYS A 79 -23.05 30.04 11.03
N TYR A 80 -21.93 29.36 11.29
CA TYR A 80 -20.63 29.73 10.76
C TYR A 80 -20.33 28.96 9.48
N PRO A 81 -19.72 29.60 8.46
CA PRO A 81 -19.24 28.89 7.29
C PRO A 81 -18.14 27.89 7.71
N LEU A 82 -18.08 26.73 7.05
CA LEU A 82 -17.06 25.73 7.33
C LEU A 82 -15.66 26.33 7.06
N PRO A 83 -14.70 26.19 7.99
CA PRO A 83 -13.35 26.65 7.76
C PRO A 83 -12.71 25.85 6.63
N LYS A 84 -12.07 26.54 5.69
CA LYS A 84 -11.32 25.89 4.60
C LYS A 84 -9.93 25.56 5.12
N PRO A 85 -9.53 24.28 5.21
CA PRO A 85 -8.18 23.94 5.63
C PRO A 85 -7.16 24.45 4.59
N VAL A 86 -5.96 24.76 5.07
CA VAL A 86 -4.83 25.06 4.19
C VAL A 86 -4.51 23.80 3.38
N SER A 87 -4.29 23.95 2.08
CA SER A 87 -3.92 22.82 1.23
C SER A 87 -2.56 22.27 1.67
N PRO A 88 -2.32 20.94 1.60
CA PRO A 88 -1.03 20.37 1.99
C PRO A 88 0.18 20.97 1.26
N ALA A 89 -0.02 21.50 0.05
CA ALA A 89 1.01 22.17 -0.74
C ALA A 89 1.38 23.57 -0.22
N ALA A 90 0.45 24.23 0.48
CA ALA A 90 0.67 25.54 1.09
C ALA A 90 1.22 25.45 2.52
N ILE A 91 1.36 24.24 3.06
CA ILE A 91 2.05 24.00 4.34
C ILE A 91 3.56 24.11 4.08
N GLU A 92 4.25 24.89 4.92
CA GLU A 92 5.71 25.01 4.87
C GLU A 92 6.37 23.63 5.00
N LYS A 93 7.28 23.32 4.08
CA LYS A 93 8.02 22.06 4.10
C LYS A 93 9.03 22.11 5.24
N ARG A 94 9.09 21.03 6.01
CA ARG A 94 10.11 20.86 7.05
C ARG A 94 11.50 20.85 6.40
N GLU A 95 12.45 21.52 7.05
CA GLU A 95 13.84 21.47 6.64
C GLU A 95 14.39 20.05 6.78
N ALA A 96 15.08 19.57 5.75
CA ALA A 96 15.71 18.26 5.77
C ALA A 96 17.00 18.34 6.59
N THR A 97 17.12 17.50 7.62
CA THR A 97 18.38 17.34 8.35
C THR A 97 19.45 16.74 7.42
N PRO A 98 20.60 17.41 7.20
CA PRO A 98 21.64 16.92 6.29
C PRO A 98 22.23 15.56 6.71
N ASP A 99 22.40 15.34 8.01
CA ASP A 99 23.05 14.15 8.57
C ASP A 99 22.04 13.14 9.12
N HIS A 100 20.97 12.91 8.35
CA HIS A 100 19.98 11.89 8.68
C HIS A 100 20.48 10.49 8.34
N GLY A 101 20.33 9.52 9.25
CA GLY A 101 20.76 8.13 9.00
C GLY A 101 20.08 7.45 7.81
N LEU A 102 18.86 7.88 7.43
CA LEU A 102 18.16 7.37 6.24
C LEU A 102 18.86 7.73 4.93
N TRP A 103 19.73 8.75 4.91
CA TRP A 103 20.50 9.06 3.70
C TRP A 103 21.44 7.92 3.28
N GLY A 104 21.76 6.99 4.19
CA GLY A 104 22.54 5.79 3.85
C GLY A 104 21.87 4.83 2.86
N PHE A 105 20.55 4.96 2.63
CA PHE A 105 19.81 4.15 1.65
C PHE A 105 19.79 4.77 0.24
N PHE A 106 20.32 5.99 0.09
CA PHE A 106 20.35 6.71 -1.18
C PHE A 106 21.79 6.83 -1.71
N PRO A 107 21.98 7.13 -3.00
CA PRO A 107 23.28 7.51 -3.54
C PRO A 107 23.87 8.73 -2.82
N ARG A 108 25.18 8.95 -2.97
CA ARG A 108 25.88 10.08 -2.33
C ARG A 108 25.30 11.44 -2.73
N ASP A 109 24.77 11.52 -3.95
CA ASP A 109 24.13 12.72 -4.51
C ASP A 109 22.73 12.99 -3.91
N ARG A 110 22.26 12.13 -3.00
CA ARG A 110 20.94 12.20 -2.36
C ARG A 110 19.77 12.16 -3.35
N SER A 111 20.02 11.66 -4.56
CA SER A 111 18.99 11.39 -5.56
C SER A 111 18.12 10.21 -5.13
N ALA A 112 16.88 10.15 -5.62
CA ALA A 112 15.99 9.02 -5.33
C ALA A 112 16.44 7.73 -6.02
N LEU A 113 17.12 7.84 -7.17
CA LEU A 113 17.59 6.73 -7.99
C LEU A 113 19.09 6.85 -8.28
N SER A 114 19.77 5.72 -8.38
CA SER A 114 21.11 5.63 -8.94
C SER A 114 21.08 5.76 -10.46
N THR A 115 22.06 6.45 -11.03
CA THR A 115 22.26 6.49 -12.48
C THR A 115 22.94 5.20 -12.96
N PRO A 116 22.65 4.71 -14.18
CA PRO A 116 23.34 3.53 -14.72
C PRO A 116 24.86 3.71 -14.79
N GLU A 117 25.32 4.91 -15.13
CA GLU A 117 26.75 5.27 -15.14
C GLU A 117 27.40 5.10 -13.76
N TYR A 118 26.71 5.54 -12.70
CA TYR A 118 27.19 5.38 -11.33
C TYR A 118 27.23 3.90 -10.91
N ASP A 119 26.23 3.11 -11.30
CA ASP A 119 26.17 1.69 -10.94
C ASP A 119 27.26 0.88 -11.68
N ILE A 120 27.55 1.22 -12.94
CA ILE A 120 28.65 0.63 -13.74
C ILE A 120 30.02 1.02 -13.17
N ALA A 121 30.16 2.23 -12.63
CA ALA A 121 31.39 2.71 -12.00
C ALA A 121 31.69 2.01 -10.65
N HIS A 122 31.95 0.70 -10.69
CA HIS A 122 32.51 -0.08 -9.59
C HIS A 122 33.79 -0.80 -10.02
N GLY A 123 34.63 -1.07 -9.03
CA GLY A 123 35.81 -1.91 -9.22
C GLY A 123 35.47 -3.40 -9.18
N ARG A 124 36.52 -4.23 -9.18
CA ARG A 124 36.39 -5.68 -9.04
C ARG A 124 35.99 -6.11 -7.63
N SER A 125 35.55 -7.36 -7.50
CA SER A 125 35.42 -8.04 -6.22
C SER A 125 36.81 -8.33 -5.58
N TRP A 126 36.83 -8.38 -4.25
CA TRP A 126 37.95 -8.89 -3.45
C TRP A 126 38.27 -10.35 -3.77
N SER A 127 39.56 -10.66 -3.92
CA SER A 127 40.02 -12.04 -4.08
C SER A 127 40.14 -12.73 -2.72
N ILE A 128 40.05 -14.07 -2.70
CA ILE A 128 40.16 -14.86 -1.47
C ILE A 128 41.54 -14.67 -0.82
N GLN A 129 42.61 -14.62 -1.62
CA GLN A 129 43.97 -14.40 -1.14
C GLN A 129 44.10 -13.07 -0.39
N GLU A 130 43.53 -11.99 -0.94
CA GLU A 130 43.56 -10.66 -0.31
C GLU A 130 42.78 -10.64 1.01
N LEU A 131 41.67 -11.38 1.07
CA LEU A 131 40.85 -11.49 2.27
C LEU A 131 41.54 -12.33 3.36
N ARG A 132 42.43 -13.27 3.00
CA ARG A 132 43.20 -14.08 3.95
C ARG A 132 44.21 -13.26 4.75
N GLU A 133 44.65 -12.12 4.24
CA GLU A 133 45.60 -11.23 4.93
C GLU A 133 44.90 -10.27 5.92
N LYS A 134 43.56 -10.20 5.94
CA LYS A 134 42.82 -9.23 6.76
C LYS A 134 42.45 -9.74 8.16
N SER A 135 42.40 -8.84 9.13
CA SER A 135 41.97 -9.17 10.50
C SER A 135 40.47 -9.54 10.56
N TRP A 136 40.02 -10.14 11.67
CA TRP A 136 38.60 -10.43 11.85
C TRP A 136 37.74 -9.15 11.86
N GLU A 137 38.21 -8.11 12.55
CA GLU A 137 37.51 -6.82 12.65
C GLU A 137 37.34 -6.16 11.28
N ASP A 138 38.38 -6.17 10.44
CA ASP A 138 38.32 -5.62 9.08
C ASP A 138 37.32 -6.38 8.21
N LEU A 139 37.33 -7.72 8.29
CA LEU A 139 36.37 -8.56 7.56
C LEU A 139 34.93 -8.31 8.02
N HIS A 140 34.72 -8.10 9.31
CA HIS A 140 33.40 -7.79 9.87
C HIS A 140 32.92 -6.39 9.46
N CYS A 141 33.80 -5.38 9.49
CA CYS A 141 33.50 -4.04 8.99
C CYS A 141 33.18 -4.06 7.48
N LEU A 142 34.01 -4.75 6.68
CA LEU A 142 33.81 -4.91 5.25
C LEU A 142 32.47 -5.62 4.94
N TRP A 143 32.12 -6.65 5.72
CA TRP A 143 30.84 -7.33 5.60
C TRP A 143 29.66 -6.34 5.72
N TRP A 144 29.69 -5.46 6.71
CA TRP A 144 28.64 -4.46 6.91
C TRP A 144 28.62 -3.38 5.84
N VAL A 145 29.78 -2.99 5.29
CA VAL A 145 29.84 -2.11 4.12
C VAL A 145 29.14 -2.76 2.94
N CYS A 146 29.40 -4.05 2.67
CA CYS A 146 28.71 -4.81 1.63
C CYS A 146 27.19 -4.88 1.88
N VAL A 147 26.74 -5.10 3.12
CA VAL A 147 25.31 -5.14 3.46
C VAL A 147 24.64 -3.78 3.19
N LYS A 148 25.26 -2.67 3.62
CA LYS A 148 24.73 -1.32 3.38
C LYS A 148 24.62 -1.03 1.89
N GLU A 149 25.64 -1.41 1.12
CA GLU A 149 25.66 -1.25 -0.33
C GLU A 149 24.51 -2.02 -1.01
N ARG A 150 24.29 -3.28 -0.61
CA ARG A 150 23.18 -4.09 -1.14
C ARG A 150 21.82 -3.52 -0.78
N ASN A 151 21.67 -2.99 0.43
CA ASN A 151 20.42 -2.33 0.85
C ASN A 151 20.16 -1.05 0.02
N ARG A 152 21.21 -0.28 -0.30
CA ARG A 152 21.09 0.87 -1.20
C ARG A 152 20.64 0.45 -2.60
N ILE A 153 21.27 -0.58 -3.17
CA ILE A 153 20.91 -1.12 -4.49
C ILE A 153 19.46 -1.62 -4.50
N ALA A 154 19.04 -2.36 -3.47
CA ALA A 154 17.67 -2.85 -3.34
C ALA A 154 16.64 -1.70 -3.25
N THR A 155 16.98 -0.62 -2.54
CA THR A 155 16.13 0.57 -2.44
C THR A 155 15.96 1.26 -3.81
N SER A 156 17.07 1.44 -4.54
CA SER A 156 17.04 2.00 -5.91
C SER A 156 16.24 1.12 -6.87
N ASN A 157 16.43 -0.20 -6.83
CA ASN A 157 15.69 -1.15 -7.68
C ASN A 157 14.18 -1.13 -7.40
N LEU A 158 13.77 -1.08 -6.14
CA LEU A 158 12.36 -1.00 -5.75
C LEU A 158 11.73 0.29 -6.24
N GLU A 159 12.41 1.43 -6.06
CA GLU A 159 11.90 2.72 -6.55
C GLU A 159 11.89 2.77 -8.08
N ARG A 160 12.87 2.17 -8.76
CA ARG A 160 12.90 2.04 -10.22
C ARG A 160 11.70 1.26 -10.74
N GLN A 161 11.35 0.14 -10.09
CA GLN A 161 10.16 -0.65 -10.44
C GLN A 161 8.87 0.12 -10.21
N ARG A 162 8.77 0.84 -9.08
CA ARG A 162 7.60 1.67 -8.74
C ARG A 162 7.38 2.81 -9.75
N LEU A 163 8.46 3.53 -10.08
CA LEU A 163 8.43 4.65 -11.03
C LEU A 163 8.39 4.18 -12.49
N LYS A 164 8.66 2.91 -12.76
CA LYS A 164 8.84 2.34 -14.11
C LYS A 164 9.87 3.15 -14.92
N ALA A 165 10.98 3.50 -14.28
CA ALA A 165 11.98 4.40 -14.83
C ALA A 165 12.84 3.79 -15.96
N GLY A 166 12.59 2.53 -16.33
CA GLY A 166 13.24 1.86 -17.46
C GLY A 166 14.57 1.20 -17.08
N TYR A 167 15.65 1.62 -17.76
CA TYR A 167 16.98 1.02 -17.69
C TYR A 167 17.68 1.16 -16.33
N GLY A 168 18.80 0.44 -16.14
CA GLY A 168 19.61 0.47 -14.91
C GLY A 168 19.52 -0.79 -14.04
N GLU A 169 18.62 -1.72 -14.36
CA GLU A 169 18.46 -2.97 -13.58
C GLU A 169 19.65 -3.91 -13.75
N TRP A 170 20.15 -4.04 -14.98
CA TRP A 170 21.28 -4.92 -15.30
C TRP A 170 22.56 -4.45 -14.60
N GLU A 171 22.84 -3.16 -14.67
CA GLU A 171 23.99 -2.49 -14.06
C GLU A 171 23.97 -2.66 -12.52
N ALA A 172 22.80 -2.42 -11.92
CA ALA A 172 22.59 -2.61 -10.49
C ALA A 172 22.73 -4.08 -10.07
N SER A 173 22.26 -5.02 -10.89
CA SER A 173 22.37 -6.46 -10.64
C SER A 173 23.81 -6.95 -10.73
N GLU A 174 24.59 -6.49 -11.71
CA GLU A 174 26.00 -6.84 -11.83
C GLU A 174 26.81 -6.27 -10.66
N ARG A 175 26.50 -5.05 -10.20
CA ARG A 175 27.08 -4.50 -8.97
C ARG A 175 26.72 -5.33 -7.73
N ASP A 176 25.45 -5.74 -7.55
CA ASP A 176 25.06 -6.64 -6.45
C ASP A 176 25.77 -8.00 -6.54
N ARG A 177 25.98 -8.52 -7.76
CA ARG A 177 26.72 -9.75 -7.99
C ARG A 177 28.17 -9.65 -7.53
N THR A 178 28.89 -8.59 -7.87
CA THR A 178 30.28 -8.41 -7.40
C THR A 178 30.35 -8.35 -5.89
N ILE A 179 29.41 -7.66 -5.23
CA ILE A 179 29.33 -7.59 -3.76
C ILE A 179 28.99 -8.95 -3.14
N ARG A 180 28.13 -9.75 -3.77
CA ARG A 180 27.82 -11.11 -3.30
C ARG A 180 29.05 -12.02 -3.39
N ILE A 181 29.87 -11.88 -4.42
CA ILE A 181 31.13 -12.63 -4.54
C ILE A 181 32.07 -12.30 -3.37
N THR A 182 32.22 -11.02 -3.01
CA THR A 182 33.06 -10.64 -1.86
C THR A 182 32.51 -11.19 -0.55
N GLN A 183 31.20 -11.12 -0.32
CA GLN A 183 30.54 -11.70 0.85
C GLN A 183 30.78 -13.22 0.96
N ASN A 184 30.73 -13.93 -0.16
CA ASN A 184 31.02 -15.37 -0.20
C ASN A 184 32.51 -15.64 0.09
N GLY A 185 33.42 -14.83 -0.44
CA GLY A 185 34.84 -14.88 -0.13
C GLY A 185 35.13 -14.70 1.36
N ILE A 186 34.49 -13.72 2.02
CA ILE A 186 34.62 -13.49 3.46
C ILE A 186 34.17 -14.73 4.25
N LYS A 187 33.00 -15.31 3.92
CA LYS A 187 32.52 -16.54 4.57
C LYS A 187 33.47 -17.71 4.38
N HIS A 188 34.05 -17.84 3.18
CA HIS A 188 35.00 -18.89 2.87
C HIS A 188 36.25 -18.77 3.74
N VAL A 189 36.88 -17.59 3.77
CA VAL A 189 38.11 -17.36 4.55
C VAL A 189 37.89 -17.57 6.04
N LEU A 190 36.77 -17.10 6.59
CA LEU A 190 36.47 -17.30 8.01
C LEU A 190 36.30 -18.78 8.37
N ARG A 191 35.66 -19.56 7.49
CA ARG A 191 35.50 -21.00 7.67
C ARG A 191 36.83 -21.74 7.54
N GLU A 192 37.62 -21.40 6.53
CA GLU A 192 38.96 -21.95 6.30
C GLU A 192 39.87 -21.73 7.51
N ARG A 193 39.91 -20.50 8.06
CA ARG A 193 40.68 -20.18 9.27
C ARG A 193 40.24 -21.00 10.47
N TRP A 194 38.94 -21.19 10.65
CA TRP A 194 38.42 -21.99 11.77
C TRP A 194 38.88 -23.44 11.68
N TYR A 195 38.78 -24.06 10.50
CA TYR A 195 39.26 -25.43 10.30
C TYR A 195 40.78 -25.55 10.45
N ALA A 196 41.54 -24.62 9.88
CA ALA A 196 43.00 -24.59 10.04
C ALA A 196 43.41 -24.50 11.52
N TRP A 197 42.73 -23.66 12.31
CA TRP A 197 42.96 -23.55 13.75
C TRP A 197 42.59 -24.83 14.51
N GLU A 198 41.46 -25.45 14.17
CA GLU A 198 41.01 -26.70 14.80
C GLU A 198 41.99 -27.84 14.53
N ASP A 199 42.46 -27.97 13.29
CA ASP A 199 43.43 -28.98 12.89
C ASP A 199 44.79 -28.75 13.54
N ALA A 200 45.26 -27.50 13.60
CA ALA A 200 46.48 -27.15 14.33
C ALA A 200 46.38 -27.49 15.83
N LYS A 201 45.22 -27.21 16.45
CA LYS A 201 44.95 -27.58 17.84
C LYS A 201 44.94 -29.10 18.05
N ARG A 202 44.41 -29.86 17.09
CA ARG A 202 44.40 -31.34 17.12
C ARG A 202 45.81 -31.89 17.00
N LEU A 203 46.63 -31.37 16.08
CA LEU A 203 48.04 -31.74 15.92
C LEU A 203 48.84 -31.46 17.19
N TYR A 204 48.64 -30.29 17.80
CA TYR A 204 49.29 -29.93 19.05
C TYR A 204 48.95 -30.91 20.19
N LYS A 205 47.67 -31.28 20.33
CA LYS A 205 47.23 -32.29 21.31
C LYS A 205 47.83 -33.67 21.07
N ASN A 206 48.07 -34.03 19.80
CA ASN A 206 48.70 -35.28 19.41
C ASN A 206 50.23 -35.29 19.66
N GLY A 207 50.78 -34.19 20.19
CA GLY A 207 52.20 -34.08 20.55
C GLY A 207 53.09 -33.46 19.47
N TYR A 208 52.53 -33.02 18.34
CA TYR A 208 53.30 -32.27 17.35
C TYR A 208 53.68 -30.91 17.90
N ARG A 209 54.98 -30.61 17.92
CA ARG A 209 55.52 -29.29 18.22
C ARG A 209 56.24 -28.78 16.97
N PRO A 210 55.86 -27.60 16.44
CA PRO A 210 56.59 -27.02 15.33
C PRO A 210 58.05 -26.79 15.74
N GLN A 211 58.98 -27.06 14.84
CA GLN A 211 60.38 -26.68 15.01
C GLN A 211 60.51 -25.21 14.62
N ASP A 212 61.16 -24.41 15.45
CA ASP A 212 61.44 -23.02 15.12
C ASP A 212 62.47 -23.02 13.96
N GLU A 213 62.04 -22.58 12.77
CA GLU A 213 62.92 -22.44 11.60
C GLU A 213 63.99 -21.34 11.79
N ASP A 214 63.90 -20.57 12.89
CA ASP A 214 64.89 -19.57 13.31
C ASP A 214 66.27 -20.16 13.68
N ASN A 215 66.43 -21.49 13.67
CA ASN A 215 67.72 -22.17 13.88
C ASN A 215 68.42 -22.60 12.56
N GLN A 216 67.94 -22.14 11.41
CA GLN A 216 68.57 -22.37 10.10
C GLN A 216 69.04 -21.05 9.46
N GLU A 217 69.87 -20.29 10.18
CA GLU A 217 70.82 -19.33 9.62
C GLU A 217 72.24 -19.66 10.10
#